data_AF-A0A7C5P031-F1
#
_entry.id   AF-A0A7C5P031-F1
#
_cell.length_a   1.000
_cell.length_b   1.000
_cell.length_c   1.000
_cell.angle_alpha   90.00
_cell.angle_beta   90.00
_cell.angle_gamma   90.00
#
_symmetry.space_group_name_H-M   'P 1'
#
loop_
_entity.id
_entity.type
_entity.pdbx_description
1 polymer ?
#
loop_
_entity_poly.entity_id
_entity_poly.type
_entity_poly.pdbx_seq_one_letter_code
_entity_poly.pdbx_strand_id
1 'polypeptide(L)'
;MTRSSLPTEPPRERAFLVGVDLPGQGALPMKESLAELELLAKTAGLDVVGSAWQSLPRPNPKTFLGTGKVQEIKEQVDELVADVVIFDEELSPRHQRELERIFGENVRILDRTALILDIFAQHAQTREGALQVELAQYEYRLPRLTRAWTHLARQAGGGGGRSGRAGGVGLRGPGETQLEVDRRVIRQRISRLRSELEKVRAHRGRYRARRRRADIPTVAIVGYTNAGKSTLLNALSEANVYVADELFATLDPTTRRVELPGGKATLLTDTVGFIQKLPTTLIAAFRATLEEIQEADLILHVVDLSHISAELHAQAVRDTLEEIGAQDIPRVTALNKIDLLSRHYGLIDLLDHFDRAVPISAKTGEGLDNLLRVVEQELFEQMVPLELCLPYGEGRLLSLFHEHGLAEQVDYHKKYVEVRGKLPRRFVHEFRSYLPELESGGGETGEAAKRSPSQRGPDALGEGVSGDAFGDLEDPKVSGSAPDGQHQQSAKEEGAADGD
;
A
#
# COMPACT_ATOMS: atom_id res chain seq x y z
N MET A 1 -38.42 -23.73 35.15
CA MET A 1 -38.17 -22.45 34.45
C MET A 1 -36.69 -22.13 34.56
N THR A 2 -35.91 -22.57 33.58
CA THR A 2 -34.49 -22.23 33.44
C THR A 2 -34.38 -20.77 33.04
N ARG A 3 -33.72 -19.93 33.85
CA ARG A 3 -33.40 -18.56 33.47
C ARG A 3 -32.28 -18.62 32.43
N SER A 4 -32.55 -18.22 31.19
CA SER A 4 -31.47 -17.99 30.23
C SER A 4 -30.66 -16.78 30.68
N SER A 5 -29.34 -16.92 30.66
CA SER A 5 -28.42 -15.78 30.78
C SER A 5 -28.57 -14.89 29.54
N LEU A 6 -28.90 -13.61 29.74
CA LEU A 6 -28.83 -12.62 28.67
C LEU A 6 -27.34 -12.42 28.30
N PRO A 7 -26.98 -12.37 27.00
CA PRO A 7 -25.63 -12.02 26.58
C PRO A 7 -25.21 -10.66 27.13
N THR A 8 -23.99 -10.57 27.66
CA THR A 8 -23.43 -9.34 28.24
C THR A 8 -22.70 -8.48 27.21
N GLU A 9 -22.50 -9.00 26.00
CA GLU A 9 -21.90 -8.31 24.87
C GLU A 9 -22.99 -7.67 24.00
N PRO A 10 -22.79 -6.44 23.48
CA PRO A 10 -23.72 -5.85 22.53
C PRO A 10 -23.77 -6.72 21.25
N PRO A 11 -24.94 -6.85 20.59
CA PRO A 11 -25.03 -7.57 19.33
C PRO A 11 -24.10 -6.94 18.29
N ARG A 12 -23.43 -7.78 17.50
CA ARG A 12 -22.59 -7.33 16.38
C ARG A 12 -23.46 -6.62 15.33
N GLU A 13 -22.99 -5.49 14.82
CA GLU A 13 -23.65 -4.77 13.73
C GLU A 13 -23.68 -5.65 12.48
N ARG A 14 -24.83 -5.70 11.81
CA ARG A 14 -25.11 -6.59 10.69
C ARG A 14 -24.82 -5.89 9.37
N ALA A 15 -23.91 -6.45 8.58
CA ALA A 15 -23.34 -5.82 7.40
C ALA A 15 -23.86 -6.44 6.09
N PHE A 16 -24.25 -5.59 5.14
CA PHE A 16 -24.53 -5.97 3.76
C PHE A 16 -23.43 -5.46 2.83
N LEU A 17 -22.85 -6.33 2.01
CA LEU A 17 -21.71 -5.99 1.14
C LEU A 17 -22.13 -5.62 -0.28
N VAL A 18 -21.48 -4.62 -0.87
CA VAL A 18 -21.84 -4.08 -2.19
C VAL A 18 -20.60 -3.89 -3.07
N GLY A 19 -20.54 -4.66 -4.16
CA GLY A 19 -19.49 -4.57 -5.18
C GLY A 19 -19.96 -3.84 -6.45
N VAL A 20 -19.06 -3.11 -7.11
CA VAL A 20 -19.30 -2.58 -8.46
C VAL A 20 -18.17 -3.02 -9.37
N ASP A 21 -18.53 -3.79 -10.39
CA ASP A 21 -17.60 -4.36 -11.36
C ASP A 21 -17.49 -3.37 -12.54
N LEU A 22 -16.31 -2.76 -12.69
CA LEU A 22 -16.02 -1.70 -13.65
C LEU A 22 -14.93 -2.18 -14.62
N PRO A 23 -15.11 -2.03 -15.95
CA PRO A 23 -14.13 -2.50 -16.93
C PRO A 23 -12.72 -1.99 -16.68
N GLY A 24 -11.76 -2.91 -16.49
CA GLY A 24 -10.36 -2.58 -16.27
C GLY A 24 -10.02 -2.04 -14.87
N GLN A 25 -10.87 -2.27 -13.86
CA GLN A 25 -10.59 -1.92 -12.47
C GLN A 25 -10.61 -3.15 -11.55
N GLY A 26 -9.64 -3.22 -10.64
CA GLY A 26 -9.43 -4.34 -9.72
C GLY A 26 -8.46 -5.39 -10.28
N ALA A 27 -7.55 -5.86 -9.41
CA ALA A 27 -6.65 -6.97 -9.75
C ALA A 27 -7.32 -8.34 -9.55
N LEU A 28 -8.30 -8.44 -8.63
CA LEU A 28 -9.03 -9.66 -8.33
C LEU A 28 -10.40 -9.70 -9.02
N PRO A 29 -10.89 -10.89 -9.41
CA PRO A 29 -12.30 -11.10 -9.77
C PRO A 29 -13.26 -10.59 -8.69
N MET A 30 -14.40 -10.01 -9.09
CA MET A 30 -15.38 -9.41 -8.16
C MET A 30 -15.81 -10.33 -7.00
N LYS A 31 -15.93 -11.65 -7.23
CA LYS A 31 -16.25 -12.63 -6.17
C LYS A 31 -15.18 -12.70 -5.08
N GLU A 32 -13.92 -12.63 -5.47
CA GLU A 32 -12.77 -12.66 -4.55
C GLU A 32 -12.62 -11.31 -3.85
N SER A 33 -12.88 -10.20 -4.56
CA SER A 33 -12.96 -8.86 -3.97
C SER A 33 -14.02 -8.78 -2.86
N LEU A 34 -15.20 -9.36 -3.08
CA LEU A 34 -16.25 -9.45 -2.06
C LEU A 34 -15.91 -10.41 -0.92
N ALA A 35 -15.24 -11.54 -1.18
CA ALA A 35 -14.79 -12.46 -0.12
C ALA A 35 -13.71 -11.82 0.77
N GLU A 36 -12.82 -11.02 0.20
CA GLU A 36 -11.86 -10.20 0.95
C GLU A 36 -12.56 -9.09 1.75
N LEU A 37 -13.55 -8.40 1.16
CA LEU A 37 -14.36 -7.41 1.88
C LEU A 37 -15.16 -8.04 3.04
N GLU A 38 -15.65 -9.26 2.86
CA GLU A 38 -16.30 -10.05 3.92
C GLU A 38 -15.32 -10.34 5.07
N LEU A 39 -14.08 -10.70 4.76
CA LEU A 39 -13.04 -10.92 5.75
C LEU A 39 -12.62 -9.60 6.45
N LEU A 40 -12.61 -8.46 5.74
CA LEU A 40 -12.41 -7.14 6.34
C LEU A 40 -13.56 -6.81 7.31
N ALA A 41 -14.82 -7.02 6.89
CA ALA A 41 -15.98 -6.76 7.72
C ALA A 41 -15.99 -7.62 9.00
N LYS A 42 -15.68 -8.92 8.86
CA LYS A 42 -15.51 -9.84 9.99
C LYS A 42 -14.39 -9.40 10.93
N THR A 43 -13.25 -8.97 10.39
CA THR A 43 -12.12 -8.45 11.18
C THR A 43 -12.51 -7.20 11.97
N ALA A 44 -13.33 -6.31 11.39
CA ALA A 44 -13.85 -5.12 12.09
C ALA A 44 -14.89 -5.45 13.20
N GLY A 45 -15.31 -6.71 13.33
CA GLY A 45 -16.31 -7.16 14.29
C GLY A 45 -17.76 -7.21 13.77
N LEU A 46 -17.96 -7.04 12.45
CA LEU A 46 -19.27 -7.01 11.81
C LEU A 46 -19.75 -8.42 11.42
N ASP A 47 -21.05 -8.66 11.45
CA ASP A 47 -21.66 -9.92 11.00
C ASP A 47 -22.23 -9.76 9.58
N VAL A 48 -21.66 -10.46 8.59
CA VAL A 48 -22.05 -10.29 7.19
C VAL A 48 -23.28 -11.13 6.87
N VAL A 49 -24.39 -10.46 6.54
CA VAL A 49 -25.70 -11.08 6.33
C VAL A 49 -26.06 -11.29 4.85
N GLY A 50 -25.32 -10.66 3.93
CA GLY A 50 -25.57 -10.77 2.50
C GLY A 50 -24.60 -9.93 1.67
N SER A 51 -24.58 -10.19 0.36
CA SER A 51 -23.79 -9.42 -0.60
C SER A 51 -24.50 -9.29 -1.94
N ALA A 52 -24.26 -8.20 -2.64
CA ALA A 52 -24.69 -7.98 -4.01
C ALA A 52 -23.62 -7.26 -4.82
N TRP A 53 -23.60 -7.45 -6.14
CA TRP A 53 -22.76 -6.67 -7.04
C TRP A 53 -23.51 -6.25 -8.31
N GLN A 54 -22.93 -5.28 -9.01
CA GLN A 54 -23.40 -4.85 -10.33
C GLN A 54 -22.22 -4.62 -11.28
N SER A 55 -22.25 -5.24 -12.45
CA SER A 55 -21.35 -4.88 -13.55
C SER A 55 -21.90 -3.64 -14.26
N LEU A 56 -21.06 -2.62 -14.42
CA LEU A 56 -21.41 -1.32 -15.02
C LEU A 56 -20.31 -0.84 -15.95
N PRO A 57 -20.61 -0.34 -17.17
CA PRO A 57 -19.57 0.19 -18.05
C PRO A 57 -18.93 1.48 -17.51
N ARG A 58 -19.67 2.24 -16.69
CA ARG A 58 -19.22 3.43 -15.95
C ARG A 58 -20.05 3.61 -14.67
N PRO A 59 -19.47 4.11 -13.56
CA PRO A 59 -20.20 4.35 -12.33
C PRO A 59 -21.23 5.48 -12.48
N ASN A 60 -22.33 5.39 -11.73
CA ASN A 60 -23.37 6.41 -11.70
C ASN A 60 -22.89 7.65 -10.91
N PRO A 61 -22.94 8.88 -11.48
CA PRO A 61 -22.43 10.10 -10.85
C PRO A 61 -23.24 10.60 -9.63
N LYS A 62 -24.35 9.94 -9.29
CA LYS A 62 -25.14 10.21 -8.08
C LYS A 62 -24.93 9.16 -7.00
N THR A 63 -25.09 7.88 -7.35
CA THR A 63 -25.21 6.76 -6.40
C THR A 63 -24.11 5.72 -6.53
N PHE A 64 -23.15 5.90 -7.45
CA PHE A 64 -22.16 4.92 -7.90
C PHE A 64 -22.76 3.67 -8.61
N LEU A 65 -23.81 3.08 -8.05
CA LEU A 65 -24.67 2.04 -8.63
C LEU A 65 -25.77 2.57 -9.58
N GLY A 66 -26.31 1.69 -10.41
CA GLY A 66 -27.56 1.93 -11.14
C GLY A 66 -28.77 2.05 -10.19
N THR A 67 -29.70 2.98 -10.48
CA THR A 67 -30.80 3.33 -9.55
C THR A 67 -31.71 2.15 -9.20
N GLY A 68 -32.00 1.25 -10.16
CA GLY A 68 -32.77 0.03 -9.89
C GLY A 68 -32.06 -0.92 -8.92
N LYS A 69 -30.73 -1.04 -9.02
CA LYS A 69 -29.93 -1.90 -8.13
C LYS A 69 -29.84 -1.33 -6.72
N VAL A 70 -29.80 0.00 -6.57
CA VAL A 70 -29.88 0.64 -5.24
C VAL A 70 -31.20 0.30 -4.54
N GLN A 71 -32.31 0.29 -5.28
CA GLN A 71 -33.63 -0.05 -4.73
C GLN A 71 -33.71 -1.54 -4.36
N GLU A 72 -33.21 -2.44 -5.21
CA GLU A 72 -33.10 -3.89 -4.91
C GLU A 72 -32.25 -4.16 -3.65
N ILE A 73 -31.10 -3.51 -3.53
CA ILE A 73 -30.22 -3.64 -2.34
C ILE A 73 -30.91 -3.05 -1.11
N LYS A 74 -31.67 -1.96 -1.24
CA LYS A 74 -32.45 -1.42 -0.12
C LYS A 74 -33.48 -2.41 0.38
N GLU A 75 -34.22 -3.05 -0.51
CA GLU A 75 -35.21 -4.08 -0.14
C GLU A 75 -34.55 -5.27 0.56
N GLN A 76 -33.38 -5.71 0.10
CA GLN A 76 -32.57 -6.74 0.77
C GLN A 76 -32.03 -6.31 2.14
N VAL A 77 -31.62 -5.04 2.30
CA VAL A 77 -31.15 -4.46 3.57
C VAL A 77 -32.28 -4.36 4.59
N ASP A 78 -33.46 -3.94 4.15
CA ASP A 78 -34.67 -3.87 4.98
C ASP A 78 -35.18 -5.28 5.38
N GLU A 79 -35.17 -6.25 4.46
CA GLU A 79 -35.55 -7.66 4.72
C GLU A 79 -34.56 -8.35 5.67
N LEU A 80 -33.26 -8.21 5.40
CA LEU A 80 -32.22 -8.83 6.22
C LEU A 80 -32.00 -8.09 7.54
N VAL A 81 -32.53 -6.87 7.71
CA VAL A 81 -32.31 -5.97 8.86
C VAL A 81 -30.81 -5.75 9.10
N ALA A 82 -30.14 -5.19 8.10
CA ALA A 82 -28.72 -4.81 8.18
C ALA A 82 -28.55 -3.39 8.73
N ASP A 83 -27.66 -3.22 9.70
CA ASP A 83 -27.33 -1.93 10.33
C ASP A 83 -26.35 -1.10 9.48
N VAL A 84 -25.55 -1.76 8.64
CA VAL A 84 -24.50 -1.13 7.82
C VAL A 84 -24.44 -1.72 6.42
N VAL A 85 -24.25 -0.85 5.42
CA VAL A 85 -23.98 -1.21 4.03
C VAL A 85 -22.54 -0.81 3.69
N ILE A 86 -21.75 -1.77 3.24
CA ILE A 86 -20.32 -1.61 2.97
C ILE A 86 -20.07 -1.71 1.47
N PHE A 87 -19.51 -0.65 0.90
CA PHE A 87 -19.12 -0.61 -0.51
C PHE A 87 -17.65 -0.99 -0.69
N ASP A 88 -17.34 -1.88 -1.63
CA ASP A 88 -15.96 -2.32 -1.94
C ASP A 88 -15.10 -1.20 -2.57
N GLU A 89 -15.72 -0.15 -3.09
CA GLU A 89 -15.05 0.98 -3.75
C GLU A 89 -15.08 2.24 -2.89
N GLU A 90 -14.04 3.09 -2.97
CA GLU A 90 -14.06 4.39 -2.29
C GLU A 90 -15.18 5.28 -2.86
N LEU A 91 -16.17 5.56 -2.02
CA LEU A 91 -17.30 6.41 -2.41
C LEU A 91 -16.88 7.87 -2.39
N SER A 92 -17.28 8.66 -3.38
CA SER A 92 -17.12 10.12 -3.27
C SER A 92 -17.98 10.68 -2.12
N PRO A 93 -17.61 11.82 -1.51
CA PRO A 93 -18.45 12.49 -0.51
C PRO A 93 -19.84 12.89 -1.03
N ARG A 94 -20.07 12.85 -2.35
CA ARG A 94 -21.39 13.02 -2.96
C ARG A 94 -22.18 11.71 -2.99
N HIS A 95 -21.53 10.61 -3.39
CA HIS A 95 -22.17 9.28 -3.46
C HIS A 95 -22.65 8.85 -2.08
N GLN A 96 -21.77 8.96 -1.07
CA GLN A 96 -22.09 8.62 0.32
C GLN A 96 -23.36 9.32 0.81
N ARG A 97 -23.46 10.66 0.63
CA ARG A 97 -24.65 11.43 1.06
C ARG A 97 -25.93 11.04 0.35
N GLU A 98 -25.87 10.73 -0.94
CA GLU A 98 -27.05 10.34 -1.70
C GLU A 98 -27.50 8.92 -1.33
N LEU A 99 -26.56 8.02 -1.03
CA LEU A 99 -26.85 6.69 -0.50
C LEU A 99 -27.44 6.77 0.92
N GLU A 100 -26.82 7.53 1.84
CA GLU A 100 -27.37 7.81 3.18
C GLU A 100 -28.82 8.35 3.10
N ARG A 101 -29.12 9.22 2.12
CA ARG A 101 -30.48 9.75 1.87
C ARG A 101 -31.47 8.71 1.35
N ILE A 102 -31.01 7.68 0.64
CA ILE A 102 -31.87 6.63 0.05
C ILE A 102 -32.10 5.49 1.05
N PHE A 103 -31.06 5.00 1.72
CA PHE A 103 -31.15 3.94 2.73
C PHE A 103 -31.81 4.46 4.02
N GLY A 104 -31.56 5.71 4.40
CA GLY A 104 -32.17 6.37 5.56
C GLY A 104 -31.26 6.42 6.78
N GLU A 105 -31.64 7.21 7.79
CA GLU A 105 -30.78 7.56 8.93
C GLU A 105 -30.43 6.38 9.86
N ASN A 106 -31.15 5.26 9.77
CA ASN A 106 -30.92 4.05 10.59
C ASN A 106 -29.80 3.15 10.03
N VAL A 107 -29.45 3.28 8.74
CA VAL A 107 -28.49 2.40 8.07
C VAL A 107 -27.21 3.19 7.77
N ARG A 108 -26.09 2.75 8.34
CA ARG A 108 -24.79 3.38 8.11
C ARG A 108 -24.25 3.01 6.73
N ILE A 109 -23.75 3.98 5.97
CA ILE A 109 -23.01 3.73 4.73
C ILE A 109 -21.51 3.83 5.02
N LEU A 110 -20.78 2.75 4.77
CA LEU A 110 -19.32 2.70 4.80
C LEU A 110 -18.78 2.38 3.40
N ASP A 111 -17.57 2.85 3.12
CA ASP A 111 -16.76 2.34 2.02
C ASP A 111 -15.56 1.55 2.56
N ARG A 112 -14.89 0.83 1.66
CA ARG A 112 -13.70 0.05 1.94
C ARG A 112 -12.63 0.86 2.69
N THR A 113 -12.40 2.11 2.31
CA THR A 113 -11.46 3.03 2.99
C THR A 113 -11.83 3.25 4.45
N ALA A 114 -13.10 3.55 4.76
CA ALA A 114 -13.56 3.71 6.13
C ALA A 114 -13.41 2.43 6.96
N LEU A 115 -13.79 1.27 6.39
CA LEU A 115 -13.68 -0.03 7.04
C LEU A 115 -12.23 -0.37 7.42
N ILE A 116 -11.30 -0.18 6.48
CA ILE A 116 -9.86 -0.40 6.72
C ILE A 116 -9.34 0.52 7.84
N LEU A 117 -9.74 1.80 7.86
CA LEU A 117 -9.34 2.75 8.89
C LEU A 117 -9.91 2.44 10.28
N ASP A 118 -11.06 1.77 10.36
CA ASP A 118 -11.63 1.29 11.62
C ASP A 118 -10.92 0.01 12.10
N ILE A 119 -10.57 -0.93 11.20
CA ILE A 119 -9.72 -2.10 11.53
C ILE A 119 -8.35 -1.65 12.08
N PHE A 120 -7.70 -0.70 11.42
CA PHE A 120 -6.42 -0.18 11.89
C PHE A 120 -6.53 0.53 13.24
N ALA A 121 -7.67 1.17 13.55
CA ALA A 121 -7.88 1.78 14.86
C ALA A 121 -8.00 0.75 15.99
N GLN A 122 -8.50 -0.46 15.68
CA GLN A 122 -8.53 -1.60 16.61
C GLN A 122 -7.13 -2.21 16.81
N HIS A 123 -6.29 -2.21 15.78
CA HIS A 123 -4.97 -2.86 15.77
C HIS A 123 -3.78 -1.93 16.12
N ALA A 124 -3.98 -0.62 16.21
CA ALA A 124 -2.95 0.35 16.56
C ALA A 124 -2.52 0.27 18.04
N GLN A 125 -1.47 -0.50 18.33
CA GLN A 125 -0.97 -0.70 19.70
C GLN A 125 0.07 0.34 20.11
N THR A 126 0.90 0.84 19.18
CA THR A 126 1.86 1.89 19.51
C THR A 126 1.23 3.28 19.41
N ARG A 127 1.83 4.24 20.15
CA ARG A 127 1.49 5.66 20.01
C ARG A 127 1.70 6.18 18.58
N GLU A 128 2.63 5.62 17.82
CA GLU A 128 2.89 6.04 16.45
C GLU A 128 1.78 5.59 15.51
N GLY A 129 1.44 4.30 15.52
CA GLY A 129 0.31 3.75 14.76
C GLY A 129 -0.99 4.46 15.11
N ALA A 130 -1.26 4.70 16.39
CA ALA A 130 -2.45 5.43 16.83
C ALA A 130 -2.52 6.86 16.26
N LEU A 131 -1.39 7.61 16.25
CA LEU A 131 -1.34 8.95 15.66
C LEU A 131 -1.52 8.93 14.13
N GLN A 132 -0.97 7.92 13.43
CA GLN A 132 -1.12 7.76 11.98
C GLN A 132 -2.57 7.45 11.60
N VAL A 133 -3.22 6.52 12.31
CA VAL A 133 -4.63 6.17 12.09
C VAL A 133 -5.55 7.33 12.43
N GLU A 134 -5.33 8.02 13.56
CA GLU A 134 -6.14 9.20 13.93
C GLU A 134 -6.03 10.30 12.86
N LEU A 135 -4.82 10.54 12.32
CA LEU A 135 -4.58 11.48 11.24
C LEU A 135 -5.35 11.08 9.97
N ALA A 136 -5.22 9.83 9.52
CA ALA A 136 -5.88 9.31 8.33
C ALA A 136 -7.41 9.37 8.46
N GLN A 137 -7.96 9.02 9.64
CA GLN A 137 -9.39 9.15 9.91
C GLN A 137 -9.88 10.60 9.83
N TYR A 138 -9.13 11.58 10.35
CA TYR A 138 -9.52 12.98 10.22
C TYR A 138 -9.40 13.51 8.79
N GLU A 139 -8.36 13.11 8.05
CA GLU A 139 -8.18 13.50 6.65
C GLU A 139 -9.28 12.92 5.75
N TYR A 140 -9.67 11.66 5.96
CA TYR A 140 -10.81 11.03 5.28
C TYR A 140 -12.17 11.66 5.67
N ARG A 141 -12.40 11.96 6.95
CA ARG A 141 -13.67 12.56 7.45
C ARG A 141 -13.84 14.03 7.03
N LEU A 142 -12.76 14.81 6.92
CA LEU A 142 -12.82 16.26 6.61
C LEU A 142 -13.62 16.63 5.34
N PRO A 143 -13.42 16.00 4.15
CA PRO A 143 -14.23 16.28 2.96
C PRO A 143 -15.67 15.74 3.06
N ARG A 144 -15.93 14.79 3.99
CA ARG A 144 -17.20 14.08 4.17
C ARG A 144 -18.12 14.72 5.21
N LEU A 145 -17.65 15.66 6.04
CA LEU A 145 -18.45 16.42 7.00
C LEU A 145 -19.71 17.04 6.39
N THR A 146 -20.87 16.68 6.94
CA THR A 146 -22.21 17.21 6.62
C THR A 146 -22.93 17.70 7.87
N ARG A 147 -24.12 18.33 7.69
CA ARG A 147 -24.93 18.84 8.81
C ARG A 147 -25.42 17.73 9.75
N ALA A 148 -25.67 16.52 9.25
CA ALA A 148 -26.16 15.39 10.05
C ALA A 148 -25.12 14.92 11.10
N TRP A 149 -23.83 14.96 10.76
CA TRP A 149 -22.72 14.57 11.64
C TRP A 149 -22.62 15.37 12.95
N THR A 150 -23.22 16.57 13.01
CA THR A 150 -23.23 17.44 14.20
C THR A 150 -23.99 16.83 15.39
N HIS A 151 -24.87 15.86 15.15
CA HIS A 151 -25.60 15.16 16.22
C HIS A 151 -24.79 14.00 16.83
N LEU A 152 -24.04 13.24 16.02
CA LEU A 152 -23.25 12.10 16.51
C LEU A 152 -22.03 12.52 17.34
N ALA A 153 -21.40 13.65 17.02
CA ALA A 153 -20.30 14.22 17.81
C ALA A 153 -20.70 14.53 19.27
N ARG A 154 -22.00 14.73 19.55
CA ARG A 154 -22.53 14.93 20.92
C ARG A 154 -22.72 13.63 21.70
N GLN A 155 -22.73 12.48 21.03
CA GLN A 155 -23.04 11.19 21.64
C GLN A 155 -21.77 10.37 21.95
N ALA A 156 -20.71 10.54 21.16
CA ALA A 156 -19.38 9.97 21.45
C ALA A 156 -18.55 10.76 22.48
N GLY A 157 -18.90 12.04 22.74
CA GLY A 157 -18.17 12.95 23.63
C GLY A 157 -18.90 13.22 24.96
N GLY A 158 -18.94 12.24 25.88
CA GLY A 158 -19.56 12.42 27.19
C GLY A 158 -18.80 13.39 28.10
N GLY A 159 -19.35 14.59 28.36
CA GLY A 159 -18.59 15.63 29.09
C GLY A 159 -19.35 16.88 29.54
N GLY A 160 -20.49 16.73 30.22
CA GLY A 160 -21.02 17.71 31.20
C GLY A 160 -21.35 19.15 30.75
N GLY A 161 -22.64 19.45 30.54
CA GLY A 161 -23.13 20.83 30.36
C GLY A 161 -24.64 20.96 30.54
N ARG A 162 -25.10 21.23 31.76
CA ARG A 162 -26.53 21.45 32.06
C ARG A 162 -27.01 22.82 31.58
N SER A 163 -27.95 22.86 30.64
CA SER A 163 -29.00 23.89 30.59
C SER A 163 -30.19 23.40 29.75
N GLY A 164 -31.38 23.38 30.35
CA GLY A 164 -32.61 22.96 29.66
C GLY A 164 -33.33 24.11 28.96
N ARG A 165 -34.15 23.75 27.96
CA ARG A 165 -35.28 24.53 27.38
C ARG A 165 -35.13 26.07 27.37
N ALA A 166 -34.65 26.62 26.26
CA ALA A 166 -35.15 27.87 25.71
C ALA A 166 -35.01 27.85 24.17
N GLY A 167 -35.88 28.60 23.49
CA GLY A 167 -36.11 28.53 22.04
C GLY A 167 -34.91 28.80 21.12
N GLY A 168 -35.17 28.56 19.82
CA GLY A 168 -34.37 29.17 18.76
C GLY A 168 -34.48 30.70 18.77
N VAL A 169 -33.74 31.34 17.85
CA VAL A 169 -33.39 32.78 17.80
C VAL A 169 -32.18 33.11 18.69
N GLY A 170 -31.03 33.41 18.07
CA GLY A 170 -29.85 33.82 18.86
C GLY A 170 -28.48 33.93 18.15
N LEU A 171 -28.33 33.58 16.87
CA LEU A 171 -27.05 33.75 16.15
C LEU A 171 -27.16 34.82 15.05
N ARG A 172 -27.15 36.10 15.48
CA ARG A 172 -26.88 37.27 14.64
C ARG A 172 -25.59 37.96 15.12
N GLY A 173 -24.48 37.34 14.73
CA GLY A 173 -23.08 37.77 14.81
C GLY A 173 -22.36 37.12 13.61
N PRO A 174 -21.12 37.52 13.25
CA PRO A 174 -20.61 37.35 11.89
C PRO A 174 -20.44 35.89 11.43
N GLY A 175 -21.44 35.41 10.69
CA GLY A 175 -21.29 34.64 9.45
C GLY A 175 -20.83 33.19 9.49
N GLU A 176 -19.99 32.78 10.44
CA GLU A 176 -19.39 31.43 10.44
C GLU A 176 -20.45 30.35 10.77
N THR A 177 -20.71 29.46 9.82
CA THR A 177 -21.64 28.34 10.00
C THR A 177 -21.04 27.28 10.92
N GLN A 178 -21.87 26.52 11.64
CA GLN A 178 -21.39 25.43 12.51
C GLN A 178 -20.42 24.47 11.77
N LEU A 179 -20.69 24.19 10.49
CA LEU A 179 -19.82 23.36 9.65
C LEU A 179 -18.44 23.95 9.41
N GLU A 180 -18.31 25.28 9.33
CA GLU A 180 -17.02 25.95 9.16
C GLU A 180 -16.21 25.89 10.46
N VAL A 181 -16.88 26.08 11.61
CA VAL A 181 -16.28 25.87 12.94
C VAL A 181 -15.79 24.42 13.09
N ASP A 182 -16.63 23.43 12.79
CA ASP A 182 -16.27 22.01 12.89
C ASP A 182 -15.10 21.63 11.96
N ARG A 183 -15.12 22.12 10.71
CA ARG A 183 -14.02 21.97 9.75
C ARG A 183 -12.73 22.63 10.22
N ARG A 184 -12.82 23.79 10.88
CA ARG A 184 -11.67 24.51 11.43
C ARG A 184 -11.04 23.74 12.59
N VAL A 185 -11.85 23.19 13.49
CA VAL A 185 -11.39 22.32 14.59
C VAL A 185 -10.68 21.08 14.04
N ILE A 186 -11.26 20.40 13.04
CA ILE A 186 -10.65 19.21 12.44
C ILE A 186 -9.34 19.55 11.71
N ARG A 187 -9.25 20.67 10.98
CA ARG A 187 -7.99 21.14 10.39
C ARG A 187 -6.91 21.44 11.44
N GLN A 188 -7.29 22.03 12.57
CA GLN A 188 -6.36 22.25 13.69
C GLN A 188 -5.88 20.93 14.30
N ARG A 189 -6.76 19.92 14.42
CA ARG A 189 -6.39 18.57 14.89
C ARG A 189 -5.42 17.89 13.91
N ILE A 190 -5.69 17.90 12.61
CA ILE A 190 -4.79 17.39 11.55
C ILE A 190 -3.41 18.06 11.64
N SER A 191 -3.35 19.39 11.72
CA SER A 191 -2.08 20.13 11.84
C SER A 191 -1.28 19.72 13.09
N ARG A 192 -1.95 19.55 14.23
CA ARG A 192 -1.33 19.07 15.46
C ARG A 192 -0.82 17.62 15.32
N LEU A 193 -1.63 16.71 14.79
CA LEU A 193 -1.27 15.30 14.60
C LEU A 193 -0.04 15.16 13.69
N ARG A 194 0.00 15.90 12.57
CA ARG A 194 1.19 15.97 11.69
C ARG A 194 2.44 16.46 12.45
N SER A 195 2.32 17.49 13.29
CA SER A 195 3.43 17.97 14.12
C SER A 195 3.88 16.99 15.22
N GLU A 196 2.96 16.19 15.77
CA GLU A 196 3.32 15.13 16.72
C GLU A 196 4.00 13.95 15.98
N LEU A 197 3.53 13.57 14.80
CA LEU A 197 4.12 12.51 13.97
C LEU A 197 5.56 12.84 13.52
N GLU A 198 5.83 14.07 13.10
CA GLU A 198 7.20 14.52 12.75
C GLU A 198 8.20 14.39 13.90
N LYS A 199 7.75 14.60 15.15
CA LYS A 199 8.61 14.40 16.35
C LYS A 199 8.94 12.92 16.56
N VAL A 200 8.02 12.02 16.22
CA VAL A 200 8.24 10.57 16.27
C VAL A 200 9.19 10.12 15.16
N ARG A 201 9.00 10.60 13.93
CA ARG A 201 9.93 10.39 12.78
C ARG A 201 11.37 10.82 13.13
N ALA A 202 11.54 11.99 13.72
CA ALA A 202 12.86 12.48 14.18
C ALA A 202 13.47 11.64 15.32
N HIS A 203 12.66 10.89 16.08
CA HIS A 203 13.17 9.91 17.04
C HIS A 203 13.60 8.61 16.34
N ARG A 204 12.80 8.06 15.41
CA ARG A 204 13.20 6.91 14.57
C ARG A 204 14.51 7.17 13.83
N GLY A 205 14.69 8.35 13.23
CA GLY A 205 15.92 8.72 12.52
C GLY A 205 17.21 8.54 13.34
N ARG A 206 17.16 8.81 14.65
CA ARG A 206 18.31 8.60 15.55
C ARG A 206 18.57 7.12 15.87
N TYR A 207 17.52 6.29 15.96
CA TYR A 207 17.66 4.84 16.06
C TYR A 207 18.19 4.24 14.75
N ARG A 208 17.67 4.67 13.58
CA ARG A 208 18.17 4.31 12.24
C ARG A 208 19.68 4.62 12.10
N ALA A 209 20.10 5.84 12.45
CA ALA A 209 21.51 6.24 12.42
C ALA A 209 22.42 5.44 13.38
N ARG A 210 21.87 4.84 14.45
CA ARG A 210 22.61 3.94 15.34
C ARG A 210 22.70 2.51 14.79
N ARG A 211 21.66 2.04 14.06
CA ARG A 211 21.67 0.74 13.36
C ARG A 211 22.68 0.72 12.21
N ARG A 212 22.71 1.74 11.34
CA ARG A 212 23.69 1.84 10.24
C ARG A 212 25.16 1.86 10.71
N ARG A 213 25.44 2.16 11.99
CA ARG A 213 26.80 2.07 12.59
C ARG A 213 27.16 0.68 13.14
N ALA A 214 26.21 -0.24 13.18
CA ALA A 214 26.40 -1.60 13.68
C ALA A 214 26.58 -2.64 12.55
N ASP A 215 26.44 -2.22 11.28
CA ASP A 215 26.55 -3.03 10.05
C ASP A 215 25.74 -4.34 10.03
N ILE A 216 24.66 -4.40 10.82
CA ILE A 216 23.72 -5.52 10.79
C ILE A 216 22.68 -5.24 9.68
N PRO A 217 22.58 -6.09 8.64
CA PRO A 217 21.60 -5.90 7.58
C PRO A 217 20.16 -6.05 8.09
N THR A 218 19.25 -5.53 7.28
CA THR A 218 17.82 -5.43 7.55
C THR A 218 17.01 -6.08 6.43
N VAL A 219 16.05 -6.91 6.80
CA VAL A 219 15.16 -7.61 5.87
C VAL A 219 13.73 -7.21 6.18
N ALA A 220 13.03 -6.62 5.21
CA ALA A 220 11.61 -6.31 5.32
C ALA A 220 10.78 -7.52 4.87
N ILE A 221 9.95 -8.06 5.77
CA ILE A 221 8.99 -9.12 5.43
C ILE A 221 7.74 -8.45 4.87
N VAL A 222 7.53 -8.56 3.56
CA VAL A 222 6.38 -7.98 2.84
C VAL A 222 5.48 -9.08 2.29
N GLY A 223 4.29 -8.71 1.83
CA GLY A 223 3.32 -9.65 1.28
C GLY A 223 1.90 -9.33 1.69
N TYR A 224 0.96 -9.99 1.03
CA TYR A 224 -0.48 -9.80 1.24
C TYR A 224 -0.89 -10.04 2.70
N THR A 225 -2.01 -9.46 3.13
CA THR A 225 -2.65 -9.81 4.40
C THR A 225 -2.98 -11.31 4.45
N ASN A 226 -2.86 -11.92 5.63
CA ASN A 226 -2.92 -13.37 5.86
C ASN A 226 -1.94 -14.24 5.02
N ALA A 227 -0.90 -13.67 4.39
CA ALA A 227 0.16 -14.47 3.76
C ALA A 227 1.05 -15.25 4.76
N GLY A 228 0.91 -15.01 6.07
CA GLY A 228 1.68 -15.66 7.13
C GLY A 228 3.02 -14.99 7.50
N LYS A 229 3.18 -13.68 7.21
CA LYS A 229 4.39 -12.90 7.53
C LYS A 229 4.77 -12.95 9.02
N SER A 230 3.80 -12.71 9.90
CA SER A 230 4.01 -12.70 11.36
C SER A 230 4.28 -14.11 11.90
N THR A 231 3.65 -15.13 11.32
CA THR A 231 3.95 -16.55 11.56
C THR A 231 5.40 -16.87 11.19
N LEU A 232 5.87 -16.38 10.03
CA LEU A 232 7.25 -16.54 9.58
C LEU A 232 8.24 -15.82 10.50
N LEU A 233 7.94 -14.59 10.92
CA LEU A 233 8.78 -13.87 11.89
C LEU A 233 8.90 -14.67 13.20
N ASN A 234 7.80 -15.20 13.73
CA ASN A 234 7.80 -16.01 14.95
C ASN A 234 8.65 -17.27 14.78
N ALA A 235 8.44 -18.02 13.70
CA ALA A 235 9.18 -19.25 13.41
C ALA A 235 10.69 -19.02 13.23
N LEU A 236 11.10 -17.86 12.69
CA LEU A 236 12.51 -17.52 12.49
C LEU A 236 13.18 -16.84 13.69
N SER A 237 12.45 -16.35 14.69
CA SER A 237 13.01 -15.52 15.78
C SER A 237 12.59 -15.93 17.20
N GLU A 238 11.98 -17.11 17.37
CA GLU A 238 11.40 -17.61 18.62
C GLU A 238 10.44 -16.59 19.28
N ALA A 239 9.83 -15.72 18.48
CA ALA A 239 9.01 -14.62 18.98
C ALA A 239 7.56 -15.04 19.26
N ASN A 240 6.97 -14.43 20.28
CA ASN A 240 5.54 -14.46 20.55
C ASN A 240 4.85 -13.20 19.98
N VAL A 241 4.95 -12.94 18.67
CA VAL A 241 4.08 -11.95 18.01
C VAL A 241 2.68 -12.57 17.88
N TYR A 242 1.63 -11.77 18.09
CA TYR A 242 0.25 -12.23 17.91
C TYR A 242 0.00 -12.64 16.46
N VAL A 243 -0.61 -13.81 16.26
CA VAL A 243 -1.01 -14.33 14.96
C VAL A 243 -2.46 -14.76 15.06
N ALA A 244 -3.30 -14.20 14.20
CA ALA A 244 -4.70 -14.56 14.02
C ALA A 244 -5.06 -14.55 12.54
N ASP A 245 -6.13 -15.24 12.17
CA ASP A 245 -6.72 -15.23 10.82
C ASP A 245 -7.53 -13.93 10.58
N GLU A 246 -6.93 -12.79 10.93
CA GLU A 246 -7.49 -11.44 10.92
C GLU A 246 -6.68 -10.57 9.94
N LEU A 247 -7.36 -9.72 9.16
CA LEU A 247 -6.68 -8.82 8.24
C LEU A 247 -6.01 -7.68 9.02
N PHE A 248 -4.80 -7.29 8.61
CA PHE A 248 -4.00 -6.27 9.30
C PHE A 248 -3.64 -6.56 10.77
N ALA A 249 -3.57 -7.84 11.17
CA ALA A 249 -3.11 -8.27 12.50
C ALA A 249 -1.79 -7.60 12.97
N THR A 250 -0.87 -7.30 12.04
CA THR A 250 0.28 -6.41 12.27
C THR A 250 0.07 -5.06 11.61
N LEU A 251 0.02 -4.00 12.43
CA LEU A 251 0.08 -2.60 12.00
C LEU A 251 1.42 -1.93 12.34
N ASP A 252 1.92 -2.18 13.55
CA ASP A 252 3.17 -1.60 14.03
C ASP A 252 4.36 -2.51 13.66
N PRO A 253 5.39 -2.00 12.93
CA PRO A 253 6.46 -2.84 12.41
C PRO A 253 7.29 -3.47 13.52
N THR A 254 7.45 -4.80 13.48
CA THR A 254 8.09 -5.56 14.54
C THR A 254 9.45 -6.10 14.08
N THR A 255 10.53 -5.47 14.52
CA THR A 255 11.90 -5.94 14.25
C THR A 255 12.36 -7.01 15.26
N ARG A 256 13.00 -8.07 14.77
CA ARG A 256 13.73 -9.09 15.57
C ARG A 256 15.09 -9.36 14.96
N ARG A 257 16.05 -9.77 15.80
CA ARG A 257 17.35 -10.27 15.35
C ARG A 257 17.24 -11.79 15.14
N VAL A 258 17.76 -12.25 14.01
CA VAL A 258 17.84 -13.68 13.64
C VAL A 258 19.26 -14.00 13.22
N GLU A 259 19.70 -15.22 13.51
CA GLU A 259 21.00 -15.74 13.13
C GLU A 259 20.89 -16.56 11.84
N LEU A 260 21.83 -16.32 10.93
CA LEU A 260 21.91 -16.99 9.64
C LEU A 260 22.83 -18.21 9.75
N PRO A 261 22.68 -19.23 8.87
CA PRO A 261 23.44 -20.48 8.95
C PRO A 261 24.98 -20.31 8.96
N GLY A 262 25.51 -19.28 8.29
CA GLY A 262 26.93 -18.91 8.32
C GLY A 262 27.39 -18.16 9.59
N GLY A 263 26.57 -18.08 10.63
CA GLY A 263 26.91 -17.42 11.91
C GLY A 263 26.82 -15.89 11.90
N LYS A 264 26.31 -15.30 10.81
CA LYS A 264 26.03 -13.86 10.70
C LYS A 264 24.66 -13.55 11.32
N ALA A 265 24.44 -12.29 11.71
CA ALA A 265 23.14 -11.84 12.20
C ALA A 265 22.45 -10.91 11.20
N THR A 266 21.12 -10.93 11.17
CA THR A 266 20.29 -10.00 10.40
C THR A 266 19.09 -9.53 11.23
N LEU A 267 18.45 -8.43 10.83
CA LEU A 267 17.26 -7.88 11.46
C LEU A 267 16.04 -8.08 10.54
N LEU A 268 15.17 -9.04 10.85
CA LEU A 268 13.88 -9.16 10.15
C LEU A 268 12.85 -8.22 10.76
N THR A 269 12.11 -7.49 9.92
CA THR A 269 10.99 -6.64 10.34
C THR A 269 9.71 -7.09 9.66
N ASP A 270 8.71 -7.53 10.44
CA ASP A 270 7.35 -7.75 9.94
C ASP A 270 6.69 -6.39 9.67
N THR A 271 6.08 -6.23 8.49
CA THR A 271 5.44 -4.98 8.04
C THR A 271 3.93 -5.12 7.97
N VAL A 272 3.24 -3.98 7.80
CA VAL A 272 1.81 -3.98 7.46
C VAL A 272 1.57 -4.87 6.24
N GLY A 273 0.49 -5.66 6.28
CA GLY A 273 0.09 -6.45 5.13
C GLY A 273 -0.53 -5.61 4.02
N PHE A 274 -0.21 -5.95 2.78
CA PHE A 274 -0.82 -5.32 1.61
C PHE A 274 -2.20 -5.91 1.31
N ILE A 275 -3.05 -5.10 0.71
CA ILE A 275 -4.35 -5.49 0.13
C ILE A 275 -4.47 -4.82 -1.25
N GLN A 276 -5.34 -5.34 -2.11
CA GLN A 276 -5.79 -4.60 -3.29
C GLN A 276 -6.58 -3.33 -2.89
N LYS A 277 -6.62 -2.35 -3.79
CA LYS A 277 -7.37 -1.09 -3.61
C LYS A 277 -6.99 -0.38 -2.30
N LEU A 278 -5.71 -0.40 -1.93
CA LEU A 278 -5.21 0.24 -0.72
C LEU A 278 -5.39 1.76 -0.86
N PRO A 279 -6.11 2.46 0.04
CA PRO A 279 -6.51 3.84 -0.22
C PRO A 279 -5.31 4.79 -0.30
N THR A 280 -5.31 5.72 -1.26
CA THR A 280 -4.17 6.66 -1.45
C THR A 280 -3.93 7.58 -0.26
N THR A 281 -5.00 7.97 0.44
CA THR A 281 -4.95 8.68 1.73
C THR A 281 -4.22 7.88 2.82
N LEU A 282 -4.34 6.56 2.73
CA LEU A 282 -3.79 5.60 3.66
C LEU A 282 -2.30 5.37 3.38
N ILE A 283 -1.89 5.22 2.11
CA ILE A 283 -0.47 5.22 1.70
C ILE A 283 0.26 6.45 2.25
N ALA A 284 -0.36 7.65 2.18
CA ALA A 284 0.24 8.88 2.69
C ALA A 284 0.46 8.87 4.23
N ALA A 285 -0.49 8.32 5.00
CA ALA A 285 -0.40 8.23 6.46
C ALA A 285 0.60 7.13 6.91
N PHE A 286 0.58 5.98 6.25
CA PHE A 286 1.47 4.85 6.50
C PHE A 286 2.82 4.95 5.79
N ARG A 287 3.10 6.04 5.07
CA ARG A 287 4.42 6.29 4.47
C ARG A 287 5.57 6.15 5.48
N ALA A 288 5.36 6.48 6.75
CA ALA A 288 6.36 6.29 7.81
C ALA A 288 6.62 4.82 8.21
N THR A 289 5.67 3.91 8.03
CA THR A 289 5.90 2.47 8.24
C THR A 289 6.41 1.80 6.97
N LEU A 290 6.00 2.28 5.79
CA LEU A 290 6.51 1.86 4.48
C LEU A 290 7.94 2.38 4.18
N GLU A 291 8.36 3.49 4.80
CA GLU A 291 9.76 3.98 4.84
C GLU A 291 10.74 2.89 5.34
N GLU A 292 10.31 2.00 6.23
CA GLU A 292 11.17 0.91 6.74
C GLU A 292 11.38 -0.20 5.69
N ILE A 293 10.57 -0.24 4.61
CA ILE A 293 10.78 -1.12 3.45
C ILE A 293 11.80 -0.49 2.48
N GLN A 294 11.70 0.82 2.20
CA GLN A 294 12.65 1.55 1.33
C GLN A 294 14.10 1.52 1.85
N GLU A 295 14.27 1.35 3.15
CA GLU A 295 15.54 1.32 3.86
C GLU A 295 16.08 -0.10 4.07
N ALA A 296 15.39 -1.14 3.58
CA ALA A 296 15.80 -2.53 3.76
C ALA A 296 16.92 -2.94 2.79
N ASP A 297 17.85 -3.77 3.27
CA ASP A 297 18.90 -4.39 2.47
C ASP A 297 18.36 -5.51 1.56
N LEU A 298 17.22 -6.11 1.94
CA LEU A 298 16.53 -7.19 1.24
C LEU A 298 15.03 -7.15 1.53
N ILE A 299 14.22 -7.41 0.51
CA ILE A 299 12.79 -7.68 0.62
C ILE A 299 12.55 -9.20 0.66
N LEU A 300 11.93 -9.69 1.73
CA LEU A 300 11.44 -11.05 1.84
C LEU A 300 9.94 -11.06 1.54
N HIS A 301 9.57 -11.43 0.31
CA HIS A 301 8.19 -11.38 -0.16
C HIS A 301 7.47 -12.71 0.12
N VAL A 302 6.55 -12.70 1.09
CA VAL A 302 5.75 -13.87 1.47
C VAL A 302 4.47 -13.92 0.63
N VAL A 303 4.30 -15.01 -0.13
CA VAL A 303 3.14 -15.29 -0.97
C VAL A 303 2.42 -16.52 -0.44
N ASP A 304 1.10 -16.49 -0.35
CA ASP A 304 0.29 -17.65 0.03
C ASP A 304 -0.01 -18.52 -1.20
N LEU A 305 0.65 -19.68 -1.32
CA LEU A 305 0.40 -20.62 -2.43
C LEU A 305 -0.93 -21.36 -2.33
N SER A 306 -1.58 -21.40 -1.16
CA SER A 306 -2.86 -22.08 -1.00
C SER A 306 -4.03 -21.31 -1.62
N HIS A 307 -3.82 -20.02 -1.94
CA HIS A 307 -4.84 -19.16 -2.53
C HIS A 307 -4.83 -19.25 -4.06
N ILE A 308 -6.00 -19.41 -4.69
CA ILE A 308 -6.13 -19.47 -6.16
C ILE A 308 -5.55 -18.23 -6.86
N SER A 309 -5.66 -17.07 -6.21
CA SER A 309 -5.20 -15.75 -6.66
C SER A 309 -3.78 -15.39 -6.22
N ALA A 310 -2.95 -16.36 -5.81
CA ALA A 310 -1.59 -16.13 -5.31
C ALA A 310 -0.74 -15.21 -6.20
N GLU A 311 -0.82 -15.38 -7.52
CA GLU A 311 -0.12 -14.54 -8.50
C GLU A 311 -0.64 -13.10 -8.53
N LEU A 312 -1.96 -12.90 -8.44
CA LEU A 312 -2.61 -11.57 -8.42
C LEU A 312 -2.30 -10.84 -7.11
N HIS A 313 -2.30 -11.54 -5.97
CA HIS A 313 -1.83 -11.00 -4.69
C HIS A 313 -0.35 -10.59 -4.76
N ALA A 314 0.49 -11.41 -5.39
CA ALA A 314 1.90 -11.09 -5.59
C ALA A 314 2.11 -9.91 -6.54
N GLN A 315 1.29 -9.76 -7.59
CA GLN A 315 1.34 -8.59 -8.48
C GLN A 315 0.91 -7.31 -7.73
N ALA A 316 -0.19 -7.34 -6.97
CA ALA A 316 -0.62 -6.18 -6.18
C ALA A 316 0.45 -5.72 -5.17
N VAL A 317 1.22 -6.66 -4.59
CA VAL A 317 2.39 -6.31 -3.75
C VAL A 317 3.50 -5.68 -4.61
N ARG A 318 3.81 -6.22 -5.80
CA ARG A 318 4.81 -5.62 -6.72
C ARG A 318 4.44 -4.19 -7.11
N ASP A 319 3.21 -3.97 -7.54
CA ASP A 319 2.70 -2.63 -7.93
C ASP A 319 2.85 -1.64 -6.76
N THR A 320 2.47 -2.05 -5.55
CA THR A 320 2.59 -1.18 -4.37
C THR A 320 4.05 -0.93 -3.98
N LEU A 321 4.96 -1.90 -4.18
CA LEU A 321 6.40 -1.72 -3.96
C LEU A 321 7.01 -0.71 -4.95
N GLU A 322 6.54 -0.70 -6.20
CA GLU A 322 6.91 0.31 -7.21
C GLU A 322 6.37 1.69 -6.85
N GLU A 323 5.10 1.81 -6.43
CA GLU A 323 4.52 3.09 -5.99
C GLU A 323 5.28 3.73 -4.81
N ILE A 324 5.81 2.92 -3.89
CA ILE A 324 6.65 3.41 -2.79
C ILE A 324 8.13 3.53 -3.15
N GLY A 325 8.56 3.26 -4.38
CA GLY A 325 9.97 3.43 -4.79
C GLY A 325 10.93 2.37 -4.21
N ALA A 326 10.44 1.17 -3.88
CA ALA A 326 11.20 0.07 -3.29
C ALA A 326 11.57 -1.05 -4.30
N GLN A 327 11.34 -0.82 -5.61
CA GLN A 327 11.50 -1.82 -6.67
C GLN A 327 12.95 -2.26 -6.94
N ASP A 328 13.92 -1.42 -6.64
CA ASP A 328 15.35 -1.70 -6.88
C ASP A 328 15.99 -2.54 -5.76
N ILE A 329 15.28 -2.75 -4.65
CA ILE A 329 15.76 -3.53 -3.51
C ILE A 329 15.73 -5.02 -3.87
N PRO A 330 16.80 -5.80 -3.58
CA PRO A 330 16.83 -7.22 -3.89
C PRO A 330 15.66 -7.96 -3.23
N ARG A 331 15.17 -9.04 -3.85
CA ARG A 331 13.99 -9.76 -3.38
C ARG A 331 14.22 -11.28 -3.36
N VAL A 332 13.78 -11.93 -2.29
CA VAL A 332 13.58 -13.37 -2.19
C VAL A 332 12.09 -13.64 -2.04
N THR A 333 11.53 -14.59 -2.78
CA THR A 333 10.10 -14.91 -2.72
C THR A 333 9.90 -16.16 -1.84
N ALA A 334 9.27 -16.00 -0.67
CA ALA A 334 8.87 -17.09 0.20
C ALA A 334 7.47 -17.58 -0.17
N LEU A 335 7.40 -18.71 -0.86
CA LEU A 335 6.16 -19.36 -1.27
C LEU A 335 5.60 -20.19 -0.10
N ASN A 336 4.73 -19.58 0.69
CA ASN A 336 4.27 -20.08 1.99
C ASN A 336 3.01 -20.95 1.90
N LYS A 337 2.71 -21.65 3.01
CA LYS A 337 1.58 -22.57 3.22
C LYS A 337 1.59 -23.82 2.34
N ILE A 338 2.78 -24.34 2.01
CA ILE A 338 2.90 -25.61 1.27
C ILE A 338 2.28 -26.81 2.00
N ASP A 339 2.11 -26.72 3.32
CA ASP A 339 1.41 -27.73 4.14
C ASP A 339 -0.09 -27.89 3.79
N LEU A 340 -0.69 -26.90 3.12
CA LEU A 340 -2.06 -26.95 2.64
C LEU A 340 -2.17 -27.48 1.19
N LEU A 341 -1.05 -27.66 0.49
CA LEU A 341 -1.05 -28.13 -0.90
C LEU A 341 -1.16 -29.65 -0.96
N SER A 342 -2.08 -30.13 -1.81
CA SER A 342 -2.12 -31.55 -2.16
C SER A 342 -0.88 -31.91 -2.98
N ARG A 343 -0.26 -33.07 -2.69
CA ARG A 343 1.00 -33.59 -3.31
C ARG A 343 0.98 -33.79 -4.84
N HIS A 344 -0.08 -33.35 -5.52
CA HIS A 344 -0.30 -33.52 -6.97
C HIS A 344 -0.36 -32.19 -7.73
N TYR A 345 -0.21 -31.03 -7.06
CA TYR A 345 -0.08 -29.76 -7.77
C TYR A 345 1.34 -29.55 -8.30
N GLY A 346 1.44 -29.06 -9.54
CA GLY A 346 2.69 -28.73 -10.23
C GLY A 346 3.41 -27.53 -9.61
N LEU A 347 4.03 -27.73 -8.45
CA LEU A 347 4.89 -26.74 -7.79
C LEU A 347 5.98 -26.20 -8.72
N ILE A 348 6.45 -27.02 -9.66
CA ILE A 348 7.48 -26.67 -10.65
C ILE A 348 7.00 -25.54 -11.56
N ASP A 349 5.79 -25.65 -12.14
CA ASP A 349 5.25 -24.65 -13.07
C ASP A 349 5.03 -23.28 -12.39
N LEU A 350 4.69 -23.29 -11.10
CA LEU A 350 4.55 -22.09 -10.27
C LEU A 350 5.90 -21.44 -9.91
N LEU A 351 6.98 -22.21 -9.75
CA LEU A 351 8.30 -21.68 -9.40
C LEU A 351 8.88 -20.79 -10.52
N ASP A 352 8.63 -21.13 -11.79
CA ASP A 352 9.10 -20.35 -12.94
C ASP A 352 8.48 -18.93 -13.02
N HIS A 353 7.33 -18.70 -12.36
CA HIS A 353 6.66 -17.40 -12.33
C HIS A 353 7.21 -16.44 -11.24
N PHE A 354 8.08 -16.91 -10.35
CA PHE A 354 8.55 -16.16 -9.18
C PHE A 354 10.08 -16.13 -9.07
N ASP A 355 10.66 -14.93 -9.24
CA ASP A 355 12.10 -14.72 -9.06
C ASP A 355 12.55 -15.15 -7.65
N ARG A 356 13.60 -15.99 -7.62
CA ARG A 356 14.23 -16.57 -6.42
C ARG A 356 13.22 -17.12 -5.41
N ALA A 357 12.32 -17.96 -5.90
CA ALA A 357 11.28 -18.59 -5.10
C ALA A 357 11.78 -19.74 -4.22
N VAL A 358 11.37 -19.74 -2.96
CA VAL A 358 11.64 -20.81 -1.98
C VAL A 358 10.30 -21.30 -1.40
N PRO A 359 9.91 -22.57 -1.62
CA PRO A 359 8.74 -23.15 -0.99
C PRO A 359 8.98 -23.37 0.51
N ILE A 360 8.05 -22.89 1.35
CA ILE A 360 8.10 -23.00 2.81
C ILE A 360 6.72 -23.29 3.42
N SER A 361 6.73 -23.80 4.64
CA SER A 361 5.61 -23.66 5.56
C SER A 361 6.09 -22.99 6.85
N ALA A 362 5.74 -21.71 7.02
CA ALA A 362 5.99 -20.97 8.26
C ALA A 362 5.30 -21.60 9.49
N LYS A 363 4.31 -22.48 9.29
CA LYS A 363 3.55 -23.15 10.35
C LYS A 363 4.23 -24.44 10.83
N THR A 364 4.81 -25.22 9.91
CA THR A 364 5.46 -26.50 10.26
C THR A 364 6.98 -26.39 10.41
N GLY A 365 7.58 -25.31 9.90
CA GLY A 365 9.03 -25.13 9.81
C GLY A 365 9.66 -25.67 8.52
N GLU A 366 8.88 -26.32 7.65
CA GLU A 366 9.39 -26.87 6.38
C GLU A 366 9.95 -25.77 5.47
N GLY A 367 11.14 -26.00 4.91
CA GLY A 367 11.81 -25.08 3.99
C GLY A 367 12.53 -23.88 4.62
N LEU A 368 12.36 -23.59 5.92
CA LEU A 368 12.93 -22.39 6.55
C LEU A 368 14.47 -22.35 6.53
N ASP A 369 15.15 -23.48 6.76
CA ASP A 369 16.62 -23.55 6.64
C ASP A 369 17.12 -23.24 5.23
N ASN A 370 16.32 -23.56 4.21
CA ASN A 370 16.66 -23.24 2.82
C ASN A 370 16.43 -21.76 2.52
N LEU A 371 15.34 -21.19 3.04
CA LEU A 371 15.06 -19.76 2.94
C LEU A 371 16.16 -18.92 3.59
N LEU A 372 16.61 -19.28 4.81
CA LEU A 372 17.68 -18.56 5.50
C LEU A 372 19.02 -18.64 4.75
N ARG A 373 19.33 -19.77 4.11
CA ARG A 373 20.50 -19.89 3.22
C ARG A 373 20.40 -18.96 2.00
N VAL A 374 19.26 -18.92 1.31
CA VAL A 374 19.06 -18.02 0.15
C VAL A 374 19.13 -16.54 0.58
N VAL A 375 18.53 -16.19 1.72
CA VAL A 375 18.63 -14.84 2.30
C VAL A 375 20.08 -14.46 2.63
N GLU A 376 20.87 -15.38 3.19
CA GLU A 376 22.30 -15.14 3.44
C GLU A 376 23.09 -14.91 2.14
N GLN A 377 22.81 -15.68 1.10
CA GLN A 377 23.46 -15.56 -0.21
C GLN A 377 23.16 -14.20 -0.89
N GLU A 378 21.91 -13.73 -0.85
CA GLU A 378 21.57 -12.37 -1.35
C GLU A 378 22.27 -11.26 -0.57
N LEU A 379 22.28 -11.36 0.77
CA LEU A 379 22.81 -10.31 1.64
C LEU A 379 24.34 -10.20 1.60
N PHE A 380 25.06 -11.32 1.41
CA PHE A 380 26.50 -11.36 1.64
C PHE A 380 27.35 -11.96 0.51
N GLU A 381 26.78 -12.71 -0.45
CA GLU A 381 27.58 -13.43 -1.47
C GLU A 381 27.47 -12.84 -2.88
N GLN A 382 26.42 -12.07 -3.18
CA GLN A 382 26.25 -11.42 -4.48
C GLN A 382 26.98 -10.09 -4.59
N MET A 383 28.14 -10.13 -5.24
CA MET A 383 28.94 -8.97 -5.62
C MET A 383 28.49 -8.43 -7.00
N VAL A 384 27.83 -7.28 -7.03
CA VAL A 384 27.37 -6.60 -8.25
C VAL A 384 28.48 -5.70 -8.79
N PRO A 385 28.83 -5.77 -10.08
CA PRO A 385 29.76 -4.83 -10.70
C PRO A 385 29.13 -3.43 -10.84
N LEU A 386 29.89 -2.40 -10.49
CA LEU A 386 29.46 -0.99 -10.49
C LEU A 386 30.60 -0.12 -11.03
N GLU A 387 30.21 0.92 -11.76
CA GLU A 387 31.07 2.07 -12.05
C GLU A 387 30.44 3.30 -11.36
N LEU A 388 31.24 4.08 -10.65
CA LEU A 388 30.76 5.10 -9.72
C LEU A 388 31.58 6.39 -9.82
N CYS A 389 30.92 7.54 -9.90
CA CYS A 389 31.55 8.86 -9.92
C CYS A 389 31.29 9.61 -8.60
N LEU A 390 32.13 9.39 -7.59
CA LEU A 390 31.94 9.91 -6.23
C LEU A 390 32.65 11.26 -6.01
N PRO A 391 31.92 12.36 -5.72
CA PRO A 391 32.54 13.63 -5.33
C PRO A 391 33.33 13.48 -4.03
N TYR A 392 34.43 14.25 -3.85
CA TYR A 392 35.23 14.22 -2.61
C TYR A 392 34.46 14.59 -1.32
N GLY A 393 33.27 15.20 -1.45
CA GLY A 393 32.37 15.42 -0.30
C GLY A 393 31.77 14.14 0.26
N GLU A 394 31.63 13.09 -0.55
CA GLU A 394 30.98 11.82 -0.19
C GLU A 394 31.97 10.78 0.38
N GLY A 395 32.86 11.24 1.26
CA GLY A 395 33.89 10.38 1.87
C GLY A 395 33.32 9.13 2.56
N ARG A 396 32.08 9.19 3.09
CA ARG A 396 31.38 8.03 3.65
C ARG A 396 31.13 6.93 2.62
N LEU A 397 30.69 7.28 1.41
CA LEU A 397 30.40 6.31 0.35
C LEU A 397 31.69 5.66 -0.15
N LEU A 398 32.77 6.44 -0.26
CA LEU A 398 34.09 5.93 -0.63
C LEU A 398 34.65 4.97 0.43
N SER A 399 34.54 5.30 1.73
CA SER A 399 34.92 4.37 2.82
C SER A 399 34.11 3.08 2.78
N LEU A 400 32.79 3.17 2.60
CA LEU A 400 31.92 1.98 2.55
C LEU A 400 32.26 1.08 1.35
N PHE A 401 32.62 1.66 0.19
CA PHE A 401 33.10 0.88 -0.95
C PHE A 401 34.46 0.21 -0.66
N HIS A 402 35.38 0.86 0.07
CA HIS A 402 36.65 0.25 0.47
C HIS A 402 36.52 -0.82 1.55
N GLU A 403 35.53 -0.71 2.46
CA GLU A 403 35.31 -1.66 3.56
C GLU A 403 34.59 -2.93 3.11
N HIS A 404 33.69 -2.84 2.13
CA HIS A 404 32.85 -3.98 1.69
C HIS A 404 32.97 -4.33 0.21
N GLY A 405 33.48 -3.43 -0.62
CA GLY A 405 33.63 -3.62 -2.06
C GLY A 405 35.01 -4.17 -2.44
N LEU A 406 35.07 -4.75 -3.64
CA LEU A 406 36.28 -5.17 -4.31
C LEU A 406 36.53 -4.19 -5.46
N ALA A 407 37.36 -3.17 -5.20
CA ALA A 407 37.77 -2.21 -6.20
C ALA A 407 38.70 -2.88 -7.23
N GLU A 408 38.32 -2.80 -8.51
CA GLU A 408 39.12 -3.30 -9.63
C GLU A 408 39.97 -2.16 -10.22
N GLN A 409 39.43 -0.94 -10.25
CA GLN A 409 40.12 0.28 -10.69
C GLN A 409 39.62 1.50 -9.91
N VAL A 410 40.52 2.43 -9.57
CA VAL A 410 40.21 3.68 -8.86
C VAL A 410 41.01 4.82 -9.48
N ASP A 411 40.33 5.79 -10.09
CA ASP A 411 40.93 6.93 -10.77
C ASP A 411 40.55 8.26 -10.08
N TYR A 412 41.57 9.05 -9.77
CA TYR A 412 41.42 10.29 -8.99
C TYR A 412 41.40 11.52 -9.91
N HIS A 413 40.22 12.16 -10.04
CA HIS A 413 40.05 13.38 -10.82
C HIS A 413 40.03 14.62 -9.92
N LYS A 414 40.06 15.83 -10.50
CA LYS A 414 40.13 17.10 -9.74
C LYS A 414 38.88 17.43 -8.90
N LYS A 415 37.77 16.70 -9.06
CA LYS A 415 36.49 16.97 -8.39
C LYS A 415 35.78 15.72 -7.83
N TYR A 416 36.15 14.54 -8.30
CA TYR A 416 35.54 13.26 -7.97
C TYR A 416 36.58 12.15 -8.06
N VAL A 417 36.25 10.98 -7.52
CA VAL A 417 36.94 9.72 -7.71
C VAL A 417 36.04 8.84 -8.57
N GLU A 418 36.58 8.30 -9.66
CA GLU A 418 35.93 7.24 -10.44
C GLU A 418 36.33 5.91 -9.81
N VAL A 419 35.37 5.06 -9.49
CA VAL A 419 35.59 3.74 -8.90
C VAL A 419 34.89 2.70 -9.77
N ARG A 420 35.64 1.73 -10.28
CA ARG A 420 35.12 0.54 -10.94
C ARG A 420 35.45 -0.68 -10.10
N GLY A 421 34.48 -1.55 -9.88
CA GLY A 421 34.68 -2.77 -9.11
C GLY A 421 33.36 -3.44 -8.77
N LYS A 422 33.37 -4.27 -7.73
CA LYS A 422 32.17 -5.00 -7.30
C LYS A 422 31.81 -4.68 -5.86
N LEU A 423 30.52 -4.65 -5.54
CA LEU A 423 30.01 -4.34 -4.21
C LEU A 423 28.89 -5.32 -3.82
N PRO A 424 28.74 -5.73 -2.55
CA PRO A 424 27.60 -6.56 -2.13
C PRO A 424 26.28 -5.89 -2.50
N ARG A 425 25.36 -6.66 -3.11
CA ARG A 425 24.13 -6.16 -3.73
C ARG A 425 23.30 -5.25 -2.81
N ARG A 426 23.27 -5.55 -1.50
CA ARG A 426 22.61 -4.74 -0.47
C ARG A 426 22.98 -3.25 -0.50
N PHE A 427 24.25 -2.93 -0.79
CA PHE A 427 24.75 -1.57 -0.72
C PHE A 427 24.47 -0.74 -1.98
N VAL A 428 24.12 -1.37 -3.10
CA VAL A 428 23.95 -0.70 -4.42
C VAL A 428 22.98 0.50 -4.34
N HIS A 429 21.93 0.40 -3.51
CA HIS A 429 20.96 1.47 -3.33
C HIS A 429 21.55 2.77 -2.75
N GLU A 430 22.54 2.71 -1.84
CA GLU A 430 23.19 3.93 -1.29
C GLU A 430 24.01 4.70 -2.36
N PHE A 431 24.31 4.07 -3.50
CA PHE A 431 25.09 4.68 -4.60
C PHE A 431 24.25 5.14 -5.80
N ARG A 432 22.92 4.96 -5.76
CA ARG A 432 22.01 5.21 -6.90
C ARG A 432 22.21 6.57 -7.57
N SER A 433 22.46 7.62 -6.79
CA SER A 433 22.65 8.99 -7.29
C SER A 433 24.01 9.26 -7.97
N TYR A 434 24.91 8.27 -8.00
CA TYR A 434 26.29 8.39 -8.53
C TYR A 434 26.63 7.30 -9.56
N LEU A 435 25.65 6.48 -9.94
CA LEU A 435 25.73 5.59 -11.10
C LEU A 435 25.68 6.43 -12.39
N PRO A 436 26.49 6.12 -13.41
CA PRO A 436 26.30 6.65 -14.75
C PRO A 436 24.89 6.32 -15.27
N GLU A 437 24.28 7.23 -16.02
CA GLU A 437 23.11 6.90 -16.83
C GLU A 437 23.55 5.83 -17.85
N LEU A 438 23.03 4.61 -17.70
CA LEU A 438 23.29 3.50 -18.61
C LEU A 438 22.66 3.82 -19.97
N GLU A 439 23.46 4.32 -20.91
CA GLU A 439 23.07 4.39 -22.32
C GLU A 439 22.75 2.97 -22.81
N SER A 440 21.46 2.71 -23.03
CA SER A 440 20.97 1.47 -23.62
C SER A 440 21.59 1.27 -25.01
N GLY A 441 22.40 0.23 -25.16
CA GLY A 441 23.30 0.11 -26.30
C GLY A 441 22.63 -0.12 -27.66
N GLY A 442 23.24 0.44 -28.71
CA GLY A 442 23.00 0.05 -30.11
C GLY A 442 23.30 1.12 -31.16
N GLY A 443 24.37 0.96 -31.93
CA GLY A 443 24.51 1.60 -33.26
C GLY A 443 25.56 2.71 -33.41
N GLU A 444 26.75 2.29 -33.84
CA GLU A 444 27.75 2.97 -34.69
C GLU A 444 27.75 4.51 -34.92
N THR A 445 28.94 5.09 -34.68
CA THR A 445 29.55 6.28 -35.35
C THR A 445 28.97 7.68 -35.10
N GLY A 446 29.79 8.58 -34.54
CA GLY A 446 29.49 10.02 -34.46
C GLY A 446 30.48 10.83 -33.62
N GLU A 447 31.37 11.57 -34.27
CA GLU A 447 32.46 12.34 -33.67
C GLU A 447 32.02 13.53 -32.79
N ALA A 448 32.44 13.53 -31.52
CA ALA A 448 32.69 14.65 -30.60
C ALA A 448 31.85 15.96 -30.65
N ALA A 449 31.14 16.25 -29.54
CA ALA A 449 30.90 17.63 -29.10
C ALA A 449 30.86 17.78 -27.56
N LYS A 450 31.65 18.72 -27.04
CA LYS A 450 31.74 19.06 -25.60
C LYS A 450 30.45 19.70 -25.07
N ARG A 451 30.04 19.36 -23.84
CA ARG A 451 29.38 20.31 -22.90
C ARG A 451 29.42 19.80 -21.46
N SER A 452 29.95 20.64 -20.56
CA SER A 452 29.98 20.40 -19.12
C SER A 452 28.73 21.00 -18.46
N PRO A 453 28.01 20.30 -17.58
CA PRO A 453 27.08 20.92 -16.65
C PRO A 453 27.81 21.26 -15.34
N SER A 454 27.84 22.54 -15.00
CA SER A 454 28.21 22.98 -13.65
C SER A 454 27.34 24.15 -13.23
N GLN A 455 27.02 24.20 -11.93
CA GLN A 455 26.36 25.29 -11.20
C GLN A 455 24.83 25.38 -11.37
N ARG A 456 24.13 24.99 -10.31
CA ARG A 456 23.16 25.86 -9.62
C ARG A 456 23.08 25.50 -8.13
N GLY A 457 23.72 26.31 -7.30
CA GLY A 457 23.36 26.52 -5.91
C GLY A 457 22.40 27.71 -5.80
N PRO A 458 21.87 28.01 -4.59
CA PRO A 458 20.65 28.81 -4.42
C PRO A 458 20.87 30.32 -4.20
N ASP A 459 19.73 31.03 -4.09
CA ASP A 459 19.53 32.40 -3.60
C ASP A 459 20.06 33.55 -4.49
N ALA A 460 19.45 34.75 -4.54
CA ALA A 460 18.10 35.24 -4.21
C ALA A 460 17.95 36.67 -4.81
N LEU A 461 16.77 37.30 -4.68
CA LEU A 461 16.44 38.68 -5.12
C LEU A 461 16.37 38.86 -6.66
N GLY A 462 15.56 39.75 -7.24
CA GLY A 462 14.52 40.62 -6.68
C GLY A 462 14.20 41.78 -7.63
N GLU A 463 12.90 42.03 -7.88
CA GLU A 463 12.33 43.23 -8.56
C GLU A 463 12.71 43.52 -10.04
N GLY A 464 11.92 44.33 -10.76
CA GLY A 464 12.51 45.18 -11.82
C GLY A 464 11.90 45.33 -13.22
N VAL A 465 10.58 45.19 -13.45
CA VAL A 465 9.78 46.02 -14.40
C VAL A 465 10.14 46.13 -15.91
N SER A 466 9.09 45.95 -16.75
CA SER A 466 8.87 46.49 -18.12
C SER A 466 9.58 45.87 -19.34
N GLY A 467 8.84 45.83 -20.47
CA GLY A 467 9.38 45.55 -21.82
C GLY A 467 8.43 44.73 -22.70
N ASP A 468 7.38 45.35 -23.25
CA ASP A 468 6.50 44.72 -24.25
C ASP A 468 7.23 44.40 -25.56
N ALA A 469 6.91 43.25 -26.19
CA ALA A 469 6.72 43.16 -27.66
C ALA A 469 6.23 41.76 -28.12
N PHE A 470 5.02 41.77 -28.71
CA PHE A 470 4.48 40.93 -29.79
C PHE A 470 5.38 39.90 -30.51
N GLY A 471 4.77 38.76 -30.87
CA GLY A 471 5.30 37.83 -31.87
C GLY A 471 4.53 36.51 -32.00
N ASP A 472 3.33 36.53 -32.57
CA ASP A 472 2.62 35.32 -33.04
C ASP A 472 3.39 34.58 -34.15
N LEU A 473 3.16 33.26 -34.28
CA LEU A 473 3.23 32.39 -35.48
C LEU A 473 3.24 30.91 -34.99
N GLU A 474 2.09 30.26 -34.90
CA GLU A 474 1.42 29.45 -35.95
C GLU A 474 1.93 28.01 -36.12
N ASP A 475 1.00 27.06 -36.00
CA ASP A 475 1.14 25.64 -36.34
C ASP A 475 1.41 25.42 -37.83
N PRO A 476 1.91 24.23 -38.20
CA PRO A 476 1.38 23.56 -39.39
C PRO A 476 0.82 22.16 -39.08
N LYS A 477 -0.49 22.00 -39.37
CA LYS A 477 -1.08 20.70 -39.72
C LYS A 477 -0.60 20.25 -41.10
N VAL A 478 -0.61 18.93 -41.35
CA VAL A 478 -0.86 18.21 -42.64
C VAL A 478 -0.51 16.73 -42.39
N SER A 479 -1.49 15.82 -42.20
CA SER A 479 -2.04 14.87 -43.21
C SER A 479 -0.98 14.25 -44.15
N GLY A 480 -0.85 12.94 -44.36
CA GLY A 480 -1.67 11.77 -43.98
C GLY A 480 -1.70 10.78 -45.15
N SER A 481 -1.84 9.47 -44.91
CA SER A 481 -2.25 8.48 -45.93
C SER A 481 -2.40 7.07 -45.34
N ALA A 482 -3.47 6.38 -45.76
CA ALA A 482 -3.59 4.92 -45.69
C ALA A 482 -3.41 4.33 -47.10
N PRO A 483 -3.35 3.01 -47.22
CA PRO A 483 -4.02 2.37 -48.36
C PRO A 483 -4.92 1.19 -47.96
N ASP A 484 -5.98 1.01 -48.74
CA ASP A 484 -6.88 -0.16 -48.78
C ASP A 484 -6.21 -1.42 -49.35
N GLY A 485 -6.83 -2.59 -49.15
CA GLY A 485 -6.48 -3.83 -49.88
C GLY A 485 -7.32 -5.05 -49.48
N GLN A 486 -8.39 -5.34 -50.23
CA GLN A 486 -9.34 -6.45 -49.98
C GLN A 486 -8.88 -7.79 -50.58
N HIS A 487 -9.35 -8.92 -50.03
CA HIS A 487 -9.97 -10.10 -50.71
C HIS A 487 -10.39 -11.13 -49.64
N GLN A 488 -11.68 -11.45 -49.41
CA GLN A 488 -12.53 -12.40 -50.17
C GLN A 488 -11.97 -13.83 -50.34
N GLN A 489 -12.49 -14.85 -49.63
CA GLN A 489 -13.53 -15.77 -50.13
C GLN A 489 -13.92 -16.89 -49.12
N SER A 490 -14.91 -17.70 -49.50
CA SER A 490 -15.79 -18.50 -48.63
C SER A 490 -15.69 -20.03 -48.78
N ALA A 491 -15.87 -20.74 -47.66
CA ALA A 491 -16.35 -22.13 -47.52
C ALA A 491 -17.13 -22.24 -46.16
N LYS A 492 -17.99 -23.21 -45.80
CA LYS A 492 -18.31 -24.60 -46.25
C LYS A 492 -17.23 -25.65 -45.96
N GLU A 493 -17.53 -26.94 -45.81
CA GLU A 493 -18.76 -27.78 -45.87
C GLU A 493 -18.57 -28.94 -44.85
N GLU A 494 -19.64 -29.51 -44.28
CA GLU A 494 -19.73 -30.86 -43.64
C GLU A 494 -18.74 -31.23 -42.48
N GLY A 495 -19.01 -32.17 -41.56
CA GLY A 495 -20.18 -33.02 -41.28
C GLY A 495 -19.81 -34.16 -40.30
N ALA A 496 -20.80 -34.74 -39.60
CA ALA A 496 -20.73 -35.87 -38.63
C ALA A 496 -19.93 -35.64 -37.32
N ALA A 497 -20.31 -36.05 -36.09
CA ALA A 497 -21.26 -37.03 -35.50
C ALA A 497 -20.59 -38.29 -34.89
N ASP A 498 -21.19 -38.77 -33.78
CA ASP A 498 -20.89 -39.94 -32.94
C ASP A 498 -19.52 -39.92 -32.19
N GLY A 499 -19.32 -40.47 -30.98
CA GLY A 499 -20.11 -41.21 -29.96
C GLY A 499 -19.09 -41.69 -28.88
N ASP A 500 -19.37 -42.03 -27.62
CA ASP A 500 -20.58 -42.30 -26.81
C ASP A 500 -20.57 -41.44 -25.51
#